data_AF-A0A938LF88-F1
#
_entry.id   AF-A0A938LF88-F1
#
_cell.length_a   1.000
_cell.length_b   1.000
_cell.length_c   1.000
_cell.angle_alpha   90.00
_cell.angle_beta   90.00
_cell.angle_gamma   90.00
#
_symmetry.space_group_name_H-M   'P 1'
#
loop_
_entity.id
_entity.type
_entity.pdbx_description
1 polymer ?
#
loop_
_entity_poly.entity_id
_entity_poly.type
_entity_poly.pdbx_seq_one_letter_code
_entity_poly.pdbx_strand_id
1 'polypeptide(L)'
;MNFHPVSAFAFALSVALLTTACPTTPARPEQPRAQEAAFDVRPIHREAELAADVEPVWSALSQLLGERADRHAVHRIDFPRRASCAIGGVEITAAVDVLDVARTRVRIWADHPLRFDREIAGLLLDETARRLGLPAPPERVVDGPREKLP
;
A
#
# COMPACT_ATOMS: atom_id res chain seq x y z
N MET A 1 -62.00 -6.30 -24.75
CA MET A 1 -62.74 -7.58 -24.72
C MET A 1 -61.76 -8.69 -24.41
N ASN A 2 -62.18 -9.64 -23.57
CA ASN A 2 -61.30 -10.62 -22.93
C ASN A 2 -61.00 -11.82 -23.85
N PHE A 3 -59.81 -12.42 -23.72
CA PHE A 3 -59.53 -13.75 -24.26
C PHE A 3 -58.72 -14.61 -23.27
N HIS A 4 -59.45 -15.54 -22.64
CA HIS A 4 -59.07 -16.81 -22.02
C HIS A 4 -60.30 -17.73 -22.22
N PRO A 5 -60.23 -19.09 -22.21
CA PRO A 5 -59.28 -19.99 -21.54
C PRO A 5 -58.36 -20.72 -22.57
N VAL A 6 -57.77 -21.93 -22.45
CA VAL A 6 -57.95 -23.07 -21.52
C VAL A 6 -56.66 -23.87 -21.27
N SER A 7 -56.58 -24.44 -20.06
CA SER A 7 -55.90 -25.70 -19.68
C SER A 7 -56.31 -26.91 -20.56
N ALA A 8 -55.69 -28.11 -20.53
CA ALA A 8 -54.42 -28.66 -20.03
C ALA A 8 -54.32 -30.13 -20.53
N PHE A 9 -53.37 -30.91 -19.97
CA PHE A 9 -53.18 -32.37 -20.11
C PHE A 9 -52.62 -32.88 -21.46
N ALA A 10 -51.90 -34.01 -21.54
CA ALA A 10 -51.02 -34.74 -20.61
C ALA A 10 -50.38 -35.93 -21.38
N PHE A 11 -49.52 -36.71 -20.71
CA PHE A 11 -48.91 -37.97 -21.15
C PHE A 11 -47.92 -37.84 -22.34
N ALA A 12 -46.61 -37.92 -22.12
CA ALA A 12 -45.81 -39.06 -21.65
C ALA A 12 -45.68 -40.19 -22.68
N LEU A 13 -44.49 -40.30 -23.29
CA LEU A 13 -43.97 -41.56 -23.80
C LEU A 13 -42.46 -41.62 -23.52
N SER A 14 -42.07 -42.48 -22.58
CA SER A 14 -40.66 -42.80 -22.33
C SER A 14 -40.20 -43.87 -23.31
N VAL A 15 -39.11 -43.63 -24.04
CA VAL A 15 -38.33 -44.71 -24.65
C VAL A 15 -36.90 -44.58 -24.15
N ALA A 16 -36.51 -45.51 -23.29
CA ALA A 16 -35.13 -45.64 -22.83
C ALA A 16 -34.35 -46.48 -23.84
N LEU A 17 -33.18 -45.99 -24.26
CA LEU A 17 -32.13 -46.82 -24.87
C LEU A 17 -30.84 -46.61 -24.08
N LEU A 18 -30.48 -47.64 -23.31
CA LEU A 18 -29.24 -47.74 -22.55
C LEU A 18 -28.15 -48.33 -23.44
N THR A 19 -27.11 -47.55 -23.75
CA THR A 19 -25.83 -48.08 -24.22
C THR A 19 -24.65 -47.33 -23.59
N THR A 20 -24.09 -47.94 -22.54
CA THR A 20 -22.66 -48.09 -22.29
C THR A 20 -21.72 -46.88 -22.47
N ALA A 21 -21.48 -46.21 -21.34
CA ALA A 21 -20.15 -45.94 -20.79
C ALA A 21 -19.02 -45.41 -21.71
N CYS A 22 -18.76 -44.11 -21.60
CA CYS A 22 -17.42 -43.61 -21.28
C CYS A 22 -17.56 -42.22 -20.63
N PRO A 23 -17.25 -42.04 -19.33
CA PRO A 23 -17.33 -40.73 -18.69
C PRO A 23 -16.14 -39.88 -19.10
N THR A 24 -16.23 -39.23 -20.27
CA THR A 24 -15.44 -38.02 -20.52
C THR A 24 -15.97 -36.96 -19.57
N THR A 25 -15.36 -36.88 -18.39
CA THR A 25 -15.59 -35.83 -17.40
C THR A 25 -15.59 -34.49 -18.14
N PRO A 26 -16.68 -33.70 -18.10
CA PRO A 26 -16.64 -32.37 -18.68
C PRO A 26 -15.54 -31.62 -17.95
N ALA A 27 -14.57 -31.08 -18.70
CA ALA A 27 -13.52 -30.26 -18.13
C ALA A 27 -14.22 -29.05 -17.49
N ARG A 28 -14.42 -29.12 -16.17
CA ARG A 28 -14.93 -28.02 -15.38
C ARG A 28 -13.99 -26.86 -15.67
N PRO A 29 -14.46 -25.73 -16.22
CA PRO A 29 -13.58 -24.59 -16.42
C PRO A 29 -12.98 -24.30 -15.04
N GLU A 30 -11.65 -24.29 -14.95
CA GLU A 30 -10.99 -23.87 -13.73
C GLU A 30 -11.51 -22.47 -13.45
N GLN A 31 -12.36 -22.35 -12.41
CA GLN A 31 -12.59 -21.05 -11.81
C GLN A 31 -11.19 -20.57 -11.45
N PRO A 32 -10.70 -19.45 -12.00
CA PRO A 32 -9.44 -18.91 -11.55
C PRO A 32 -9.60 -18.76 -10.05
N ARG A 33 -8.81 -19.52 -9.28
CA ARG A 33 -8.81 -19.39 -7.83
C ARG A 33 -8.56 -17.91 -7.60
N ALA A 34 -9.53 -17.20 -7.05
CA ALA A 34 -9.30 -15.86 -6.56
C ALA A 34 -8.14 -16.01 -5.60
N GLN A 35 -6.96 -15.58 -6.04
CA GLN A 35 -5.74 -15.72 -5.29
C GLN A 35 -5.91 -14.71 -4.17
N GLU A 36 -6.48 -15.21 -3.07
CA GLU A 36 -6.89 -14.43 -1.92
C GLU A 36 -5.68 -13.59 -1.54
N ALA A 37 -5.79 -12.29 -1.82
CA ALA A 37 -4.64 -11.40 -1.77
C ALA A 37 -4.25 -11.32 -0.30
N ALA A 38 -3.27 -12.13 0.09
CA ALA A 38 -2.86 -12.26 1.47
C ALA A 38 -2.62 -10.84 1.99
N PHE A 39 -3.49 -10.41 2.90
CA PHE A 39 -3.42 -9.09 3.49
C PHE A 39 -2.19 -9.10 4.38
N ASP A 40 -1.06 -8.71 3.78
CA ASP A 40 0.17 -8.46 4.50
C ASP A 40 -0.04 -7.20 5.33
N VAL A 41 -0.44 -7.41 6.58
CA VAL A 41 -0.74 -6.37 7.58
C VAL A 41 0.54 -5.80 8.21
N ARG A 42 1.71 -6.21 7.73
CA ARG A 42 2.98 -5.66 8.20
C ARG A 42 3.11 -4.21 7.73
N PRO A 43 3.44 -3.25 8.63
CA PRO A 43 3.91 -1.94 8.20
C PRO A 43 5.09 -2.11 7.25
N ILE A 44 5.12 -1.34 6.17
CA ILE A 44 6.20 -1.39 5.19
C ILE A 44 6.91 -0.06 5.24
N HIS A 45 8.04 -0.07 5.94
CA HIS A 45 8.84 1.12 6.15
C HIS A 45 9.70 1.38 4.91
N ARG A 46 9.54 2.58 4.33
CA ARG A 46 10.46 3.09 3.30
C ARG A 46 11.54 3.88 4.03
N GLU A 47 12.79 3.45 3.87
CA GLU A 47 13.96 4.09 4.48
C GLU A 47 14.98 4.47 3.40
N ALA A 48 15.65 5.61 3.59
CA ALA A 48 16.70 6.09 2.71
C ALA A 48 17.85 6.69 3.53
N GLU A 49 19.09 6.30 3.22
CA GLU A 49 20.29 6.92 3.76
C GLU A 49 20.78 8.04 2.81
N LEU A 50 21.09 9.21 3.37
CA LEU A 50 21.63 10.36 2.66
C LEU A 50 22.97 10.79 3.28
N ALA A 51 23.94 11.09 2.44
CA ALA A 51 25.17 11.78 2.82
C ALA A 51 24.93 13.29 2.71
N ALA A 52 24.25 13.85 3.71
CA ALA A 52 23.87 15.25 3.81
C ALA A 52 23.68 15.67 5.27
N ASP A 53 23.80 16.98 5.53
CA ASP A 53 23.57 17.55 6.85
C ASP A 53 22.12 17.36 7.34
N VAL A 54 21.95 17.12 8.64
CA VAL A 54 20.63 16.89 9.25
C VAL A 54 19.70 18.10 9.23
N GLU A 55 20.21 19.34 9.23
CA GLU A 55 19.37 20.55 9.26
C GLU A 55 18.67 20.81 7.90
N PRO A 56 19.37 20.83 6.74
CA PRO A 56 18.72 20.93 5.44
C PRO A 56 17.72 19.79 5.19
N VAL A 57 18.07 18.56 5.56
CA VAL A 57 17.21 17.38 5.38
C VAL A 57 15.93 17.49 6.21
N TRP A 58 16.04 17.90 7.48
CA TRP A 58 14.87 18.11 8.34
C TRP A 58 13.97 19.23 7.84
N SER A 59 14.55 20.34 7.38
CA SER A 59 13.81 21.46 6.83
C SER A 59 13.06 21.08 5.54
N ALA A 60 13.73 20.41 4.60
CA ALA A 60 13.14 19.98 3.33
C ALA A 60 11.97 19.00 3.55
N LEU A 61 12.15 17.99 4.41
CA LEU A 61 11.10 17.03 4.77
C LEU A 61 9.91 17.71 5.48
N SER A 62 10.20 18.56 6.48
CA SER A 62 9.17 19.27 7.26
C SER A 62 8.35 20.27 6.44
N GLN A 63 8.97 20.87 5.43
CA GLN A 63 8.30 21.74 4.47
C GLN A 63 7.44 20.93 3.50
N LEU A 64 7.98 19.86 2.92
CA LEU A 64 7.26 18.97 2.01
C LEU A 64 6.01 18.36 2.66
N LEU A 65 6.09 17.93 3.91
CA LEU A 65 4.92 17.47 4.67
C LEU A 65 3.89 18.59 4.84
N GLY A 66 4.31 19.85 5.07
CA GLY A 66 3.40 21.00 5.17
C GLY A 66 2.67 21.35 3.87
N GLU A 67 3.34 21.15 2.73
CA GLU A 67 2.76 21.32 1.40
C GLU A 67 1.79 20.20 1.02
N ARG A 68 2.04 18.96 1.50
CA ARG A 68 1.23 17.78 1.22
C ARG A 68 0.11 17.53 2.22
N ALA A 69 0.21 18.07 3.43
CA ALA A 69 -0.74 17.81 4.51
C ALA A 69 -2.14 18.32 4.20
N ASP A 70 -3.13 17.47 4.45
CA ASP A 70 -4.54 17.82 4.46
C ASP A 70 -4.76 19.00 5.42
N ARG A 71 -5.37 20.08 4.91
CA ARG A 71 -5.62 21.32 5.67
C ARG A 71 -4.34 21.99 6.21
N HIS A 72 -3.17 21.64 5.69
CA HIS A 72 -1.84 22.10 6.13
C HIS A 72 -1.51 21.79 7.60
N ALA A 73 -2.17 20.79 8.20
CA ALA A 73 -1.95 20.40 9.58
C ALA A 73 -0.78 19.40 9.70
N VAL A 74 0.36 19.86 10.23
CA VAL A 74 1.53 19.01 10.52
C VAL A 74 1.91 19.16 11.99
N HIS A 75 1.96 18.04 12.71
CA HIS A 75 2.58 17.94 14.02
C HIS A 75 4.09 17.72 13.84
N ARG A 76 4.93 18.45 14.58
CA ARG A 76 6.40 18.37 14.51
C ARG A 76 7.00 18.24 15.90
N ILE A 77 8.01 17.40 16.00
CA ILE A 77 8.86 17.18 17.17
C ILE A 77 10.31 17.32 16.68
N ASP A 78 11.07 18.27 17.22
CA ASP A 78 12.46 18.51 16.78
C ASP A 78 13.46 17.54 17.42
N PHE A 79 13.10 16.91 18.54
CA PHE A 79 13.95 15.94 19.26
C PHE A 79 13.10 14.83 19.90
N PRO A 80 13.14 13.59 19.38
CA PRO A 80 13.73 13.18 18.10
C PRO A 80 12.97 13.80 16.91
N ARG A 81 13.65 14.05 15.79
CA ARG A 81 13.10 14.71 14.59
C ARG A 81 12.03 13.88 13.91
N ARG A 82 10.77 14.12 14.27
CA ARG A 82 9.59 13.38 13.80
C ARG A 82 8.49 14.36 13.44
N ALA A 83 7.83 14.10 12.32
CA ALA A 83 6.65 14.85 11.90
C ALA A 83 5.54 13.89 11.50
N SER A 84 4.29 14.23 11.82
CA SER A 84 3.12 13.50 11.35
C SER A 84 2.06 14.45 10.79
N CYS A 85 1.35 13.98 9.77
CA CYS A 85 0.25 14.70 9.14
C CYS A 85 -0.69 13.75 8.42
N ALA A 86 -1.95 14.15 8.23
CA ALA A 86 -2.84 13.46 7.30
C ALA A 86 -2.50 13.89 5.86
N ILE A 87 -2.43 12.94 4.93
CA ILE A 87 -2.30 13.19 3.48
C ILE A 87 -3.31 12.28 2.78
N GLY A 88 -4.26 12.86 2.03
CA GLY A 88 -5.29 12.08 1.34
C GLY A 88 -6.27 11.36 2.29
N GLY A 89 -6.39 11.82 3.53
CA GLY A 89 -7.19 11.21 4.58
C GLY A 89 -6.48 10.14 5.42
N VAL A 90 -5.18 9.86 5.17
CA VAL A 90 -4.42 8.86 5.93
C VAL A 90 -3.25 9.50 6.70
N GLU A 91 -3.04 9.06 7.94
CA GLU A 91 -1.95 9.56 8.78
C GLU A 91 -0.59 8.98 8.34
N ILE A 92 0.35 9.87 8.04
CA ILE A 92 1.72 9.56 7.65
C ILE A 92 2.65 10.09 8.73
N THR A 93 3.61 9.27 9.16
CA THR A 93 4.69 9.69 10.06
C THR A 93 6.02 9.61 9.33
N ALA A 94 6.83 10.66 9.39
CA ALA A 94 8.18 10.67 8.84
C ALA A 94 9.19 11.20 9.86
N ALA A 95 10.45 10.82 9.72
CA ALA A 95 11.51 11.24 10.64
C ALA A 95 12.88 11.30 9.97
N VAL A 96 13.83 11.89 10.71
CA VAL A 96 15.24 11.99 10.32
C VAL A 96 16.10 11.51 11.50
N ASP A 97 16.70 10.33 11.36
CA ASP A 97 17.69 9.84 12.30
C ASP A 97 19.09 10.28 11.86
N VAL A 98 19.98 10.58 12.80
CA VAL A 98 21.39 10.86 12.51
C VAL A 98 22.21 9.60 12.70
N LEU A 99 23.06 9.26 11.72
CA LEU A 99 23.84 8.02 11.71
C LEU A 99 25.29 8.21 12.16
N ASP A 100 25.78 9.45 12.22
CA ASP A 100 27.17 9.76 12.55
C ASP A 100 27.32 10.97 13.49
N VAL A 101 28.45 11.05 14.19
CA VAL A 101 28.72 12.15 15.13
C VAL A 101 28.90 13.49 14.41
N ALA A 102 29.35 13.46 13.15
CA ALA A 102 29.49 14.66 12.31
C ALA A 102 28.14 15.23 11.84
N ARG A 103 27.04 14.46 11.96
CA ARG A 103 25.68 14.82 11.49
C ARG A 103 25.57 15.01 9.97
N THR A 104 26.51 14.43 9.21
CA THR A 104 26.59 14.47 7.73
C THR A 104 26.10 13.18 7.06
N ARG A 105 25.72 12.17 7.85
CA ARG A 105 24.97 11.00 7.40
C ARG A 105 23.67 10.90 8.16
N VAL A 106 22.56 10.86 7.42
CA VAL A 106 21.22 10.76 8.00
C VAL A 106 20.42 9.65 7.34
N ARG A 107 19.47 9.11 8.10
CA ARG A 107 18.47 8.17 7.63
C ARG A 107 17.11 8.85 7.69
N ILE A 108 16.56 9.15 6.53
CA ILE A 108 15.18 9.60 6.39
C ILE A 108 14.27 8.39 6.25
N TRP A 109 13.06 8.49 6.78
CA TRP A 109 12.07 7.44 6.66
C TRP A 109 10.66 7.99 6.72
N ALA A 110 9.75 7.29 6.06
CA ALA A 110 8.31 7.51 6.14
C ALA A 110 7.61 6.17 6.43
N ASP A 111 6.64 6.21 7.32
CA ASP A 111 5.82 5.09 7.76
C ASP A 111 4.35 5.35 7.44
N HIS A 112 3.66 4.28 7.05
CA HIS A 112 2.27 4.31 6.62
C HIS A 112 1.52 3.05 7.09
N PRO A 113 0.36 3.18 7.74
CA PRO A 113 -0.31 2.04 8.37
C PRO A 113 -0.95 1.05 7.38
N LEU A 114 -1.09 1.40 6.10
CA LEU A 114 -1.75 0.56 5.08
C LEU A 114 -0.87 0.33 3.84
N ARG A 115 -0.89 -0.91 3.34
CA ARG A 115 -0.04 -1.43 2.25
C ARG A 115 -0.15 -0.69 0.90
N PHE A 116 -1.22 0.09 0.67
CA PHE A 116 -1.52 0.69 -0.63
C PHE A 116 -0.75 1.98 -0.94
N ASP A 117 -0.23 2.71 0.05
CA ASP A 117 0.50 3.97 -0.16
C ASP A 117 2.03 3.86 0.02
N ARG A 118 2.61 2.74 -0.43
CA ARG A 118 4.06 2.63 -0.65
C ARG A 118 4.59 3.79 -1.52
N GLU A 119 3.75 4.25 -2.45
CA GLU A 119 4.04 5.39 -3.32
C GLU A 119 4.20 6.69 -2.56
N ILE A 120 3.33 7.04 -1.60
CA ILE A 120 3.46 8.32 -0.87
C ILE A 120 4.75 8.34 -0.04
N ALA A 121 5.06 7.26 0.67
CA ALA A 121 6.30 7.17 1.44
C ALA A 121 7.53 7.27 0.53
N GLY A 122 7.55 6.57 -0.61
CA GLY A 122 8.64 6.67 -1.60
C GLY A 122 8.77 8.09 -2.18
N LEU A 123 7.65 8.67 -2.64
CA LEU A 123 7.58 10.02 -3.20
C LEU A 123 8.09 11.08 -2.21
N LEU A 124 7.79 10.95 -0.92
CA LEU A 124 8.27 11.89 0.10
C LEU A 124 9.80 11.86 0.23
N LEU A 125 10.42 10.68 0.18
CA LEU A 125 11.89 10.54 0.26
C LEU A 125 12.57 11.02 -1.02
N ASP A 126 12.03 10.64 -2.19
CA ASP A 126 12.57 11.00 -3.50
C ASP A 126 12.47 12.52 -3.77
N GLU A 127 11.34 13.14 -3.38
CA GLU A 127 11.13 14.58 -3.44
C GLU A 127 12.04 15.33 -2.46
N THR A 128 12.25 14.80 -1.25
CA THR A 128 13.18 15.39 -0.27
C THR A 128 14.62 15.36 -0.81
N ALA A 129 15.08 14.24 -1.37
CA ALA A 129 16.39 14.14 -2.00
C ALA A 129 16.52 15.12 -3.19
N ARG A 130 15.50 15.21 -4.05
CA ARG A 130 15.48 16.12 -5.20
C ARG A 130 15.57 17.59 -4.80
N ARG A 131 14.87 18.02 -3.75
CA ARG A 131 14.93 19.39 -3.20
C ARG A 131 16.32 19.77 -2.69
N LEU A 132 17.09 18.79 -2.26
CA LEU A 132 18.46 18.96 -1.76
C LEU A 132 19.53 18.79 -2.85
N GLY A 133 19.13 18.52 -4.10
CA GLY A 133 20.06 18.22 -5.20
C GLY A 133 20.82 16.90 -5.02
N LEU A 134 20.32 15.99 -4.18
CA LEU A 134 20.93 14.70 -3.89
C LEU A 134 20.48 13.65 -4.92
N PRO A 135 21.29 12.60 -5.17
CA PRO A 135 20.84 11.46 -5.96
C PRO A 135 19.61 10.81 -5.30
N ALA A 136 18.72 10.25 -6.12
CA ALA A 136 17.60 9.46 -5.62
C ALA A 136 18.15 8.34 -4.72
N PRO A 137 17.66 8.20 -3.48
CA PRO A 137 18.23 7.26 -2.53
C PRO A 137 17.97 5.81 -2.97
N PRO A 138 18.90 4.88 -2.69
CA PRO A 138 18.67 3.47 -2.98
C PRO A 138 17.49 2.97 -2.14
N GLU A 139 16.42 2.53 -2.82
CA GLU A 139 15.23 1.99 -2.16
C GLU A 139 15.60 0.80 -1.26
N ARG A 140 15.34 0.95 0.04
CA ARG A 140 15.26 -0.15 0.99
C ARG A 140 13.82 -0.29 1.45
N VAL A 141 13.22 -1.42 1.08
CA VAL A 141 11.98 -1.93 1.68
C VAL A 141 12.39 -2.70 2.92
N VAL A 142 11.96 -2.25 4.10
CA VAL A 142 12.19 -2.97 5.37
C VAL A 142 10.91 -3.70 5.74
N ASP A 143 10.96 -5.03 5.70
CA ASP A 143 9.82 -5.89 6.03
C ASP A 143 9.70 -6.12 7.54
N GLY A 144 8.54 -5.77 8.09
CA GLY A 144 8.21 -5.99 9.50
C GLY A 144 8.23 -4.71 10.34
N PRO A 145 7.64 -4.74 11.54
CA PRO A 145 7.60 -3.57 12.41
C PRO A 145 9.03 -3.19 12.78
N ARG A 146 9.37 -1.92 12.64
CA ARG A 146 10.47 -1.34 13.41
C ARG A 146 10.19 -1.60 14.88
N GLU A 147 11.03 -2.40 15.50
CA GLU A 147 11.05 -2.52 16.95
C GLU A 147 11.13 -1.10 17.53
N LYS A 148 10.29 -0.84 18.53
CA LYS A 148 10.37 0.40 19.30
C LYS A 148 11.75 0.42 19.96
N LEU A 149 12.68 1.14 19.36
CA LEU A 149 13.95 1.47 20.00
C LEU A 149 13.63 2.09 21.38
N PRO A 150 14.19 1.54 22.47
CA PRO A 150 13.90 1.97 23.83
C PRO A 150 14.41 3.39 24.10
#